data_AF-A0A955BXQ0-F1
#
_entry.id   AF-A0A955BXQ0-F1
#
_cell.length_a   1.000
_cell.length_b   1.000
_cell.length_c   1.000
_cell.angle_alpha   90.00
_cell.angle_beta   90.00
_cell.angle_gamma   90.00
#
_symmetry.space_group_name_H-M   'P 1'
#
loop_
_entity.id
_entity.type
_entity.pdbx_description
1 polymer ?
#
loop_
_entity_poly.entity_id
_entity_poly.type
_entity_poly.pdbx_seq_one_letter_code
_entity_poly.pdbx_strand_id
1 'polypeptide(L)'
;MFNRIRRKRYLVDQRVQGDLLYRAARYWLTSVAMVGSLTLVGWLLVYPGVPSIVSGWKEIAPLLSMLAVGLVSTVLIMPIVMFDLLKLTNRFAGPIFRVNRALRDLAAGEPVKPIKLRDGDYWQDVAESFNLLLLAYQHLRDESGRGETLTVAGGREHAG
;
A
#
# COMPACT_ATOMS: atom_id res chain seq x y z
N MET A 1 22.24 12.77 26.38
CA MET A 1 21.38 13.56 25.46
C MET A 1 21.67 13.14 24.01
N PHE A 2 21.03 12.07 23.52
CA PHE A 2 21.13 11.68 22.10
C PHE A 2 19.75 11.76 21.45
N ASN A 3 19.55 12.88 20.77
CA ASN A 3 18.36 13.22 20.01
C ASN A 3 18.25 12.27 18.80
N ARG A 4 17.47 11.19 18.91
CA ARG A 4 17.08 10.40 17.73
C ARG A 4 16.04 11.20 16.95
N ILE A 5 16.53 12.03 16.03
CA ILE A 5 15.73 12.64 14.98
C ILE A 5 15.09 11.51 14.16
N ARG A 6 13.90 11.06 14.58
CA ARG A 6 13.05 10.19 13.76
C ARG A 6 12.58 11.04 12.58
N ARG A 7 13.33 10.99 11.48
CA ARG A 7 12.92 11.59 10.21
C ARG A 7 11.53 11.07 9.84
N LYS A 8 10.51 11.92 10.00
CA LYS A 8 9.18 11.73 9.43
C LYS A 8 9.30 11.82 7.90
N ARG A 9 9.52 10.69 7.24
CA ARG A 9 9.16 10.57 5.84
C ARG A 9 7.67 10.25 5.82
N TYR A 10 6.83 11.24 5.55
CA TYR A 10 5.43 11.00 5.20
C TYR A 10 5.29 10.50 3.74
N LEU A 11 6.42 10.36 3.04
CA LEU A 11 6.63 9.64 1.77
C LEU A 11 7.07 8.18 2.03
N VAL A 12 6.51 7.52 3.04
CA VAL A 12 7.06 6.26 3.58
C VAL A 12 6.93 5.05 2.67
N ASP A 13 6.19 5.14 1.54
CA ASP A 13 6.18 4.02 0.61
C ASP A 13 6.30 4.32 -0.88
N GLN A 14 6.99 5.40 -1.27
CA GLN A 14 7.38 5.56 -2.68
C GLN A 14 8.20 4.38 -3.23
N ARG A 15 8.87 3.61 -2.35
CA ARG A 15 9.58 2.40 -2.77
C ARG A 15 8.66 1.23 -3.05
N VAL A 16 7.71 0.87 -2.17
CA VAL A 16 6.77 -0.23 -2.45
C VAL A 16 5.73 0.21 -3.49
N GLN A 17 5.29 1.47 -3.49
CA GLN A 17 4.42 2.00 -4.53
C GLN A 17 5.13 2.04 -5.88
N GLY A 18 6.41 2.45 -5.92
CA GLY A 18 7.23 2.38 -7.12
C GLY A 18 7.45 0.94 -7.60
N ASP A 19 7.65 -0.01 -6.68
CA ASP A 19 7.79 -1.43 -7.04
C ASP A 19 6.46 -2.01 -7.54
N LEU A 20 5.33 -1.71 -6.92
CA LEU A 20 3.98 -2.08 -7.39
C LEU A 20 3.66 -1.46 -8.74
N LEU A 21 4.01 -0.19 -8.94
CA LEU A 21 3.80 0.50 -10.20
C LEU A 21 4.69 -0.08 -11.31
N TYR A 22 5.94 -0.40 -10.99
CA TYR A 22 6.87 -1.06 -11.89
C TYR A 22 6.43 -2.51 -12.20
N ARG A 23 5.86 -3.23 -11.23
CA ARG A 23 5.18 -4.53 -11.43
C ARG A 23 3.99 -4.40 -12.37
N ALA A 24 3.10 -3.45 -12.11
CA ALA A 24 1.94 -3.23 -12.97
C ALA A 24 2.36 -2.85 -14.40
N ALA A 25 3.31 -1.94 -14.55
CA ALA A 25 3.83 -1.51 -15.85
C ALA A 25 4.54 -2.65 -16.60
N ARG A 26 5.35 -3.47 -15.91
CA ARG A 26 6.00 -4.63 -16.56
C ARG A 26 4.97 -5.65 -17.03
N TYR A 27 3.96 -5.95 -16.21
CA TYR A 27 2.91 -6.91 -16.56
C TYR A 27 2.06 -6.42 -17.72
N TRP A 28 1.76 -5.12 -17.73
CA TRP A 28 1.11 -4.47 -18.86
C TRP A 28 1.94 -4.55 -20.14
N LEU A 29 3.25 -4.27 -20.07
CA LEU A 29 4.12 -4.38 -21.24
C LEU A 29 4.19 -5.83 -21.76
N THR A 30 4.29 -6.80 -20.85
CA THR A 30 4.28 -8.22 -21.24
C THR A 30 2.96 -8.66 -21.83
N SER A 31 1.82 -8.14 -21.35
CA SER A 31 0.51 -8.48 -21.92
C SER A 31 0.31 -7.88 -23.30
N VAL A 32 0.72 -6.62 -23.51
CA VAL A 32 0.73 -5.98 -24.84
C VAL A 32 1.63 -6.75 -25.80
N ALA A 33 2.83 -7.14 -25.37
CA ALA A 33 3.74 -7.94 -26.19
C ALA A 33 3.17 -9.32 -26.53
N MET A 34 2.52 -9.98 -25.57
CA MET A 34 1.90 -11.30 -25.76
C MET A 34 0.68 -11.24 -26.70
N VAL A 35 -0.20 -10.25 -26.53
CA VAL A 35 -1.36 -10.06 -27.41
C VAL A 35 -0.90 -9.65 -28.81
N GLY A 36 0.09 -8.77 -28.90
CA GLY A 36 0.70 -8.36 -30.16
C GLY A 36 1.33 -9.54 -30.89
N SER A 37 2.11 -10.37 -30.20
CA SER A 37 2.73 -11.56 -30.81
C SER A 37 1.68 -12.59 -31.24
N LEU A 38 0.65 -12.84 -30.43
CA LEU A 38 -0.45 -13.74 -30.79
C LEU A 38 -1.21 -13.23 -32.02
N THR A 39 -1.44 -11.91 -32.10
CA THR A 39 -2.07 -11.28 -33.27
C THR A 39 -1.22 -11.43 -34.52
N LEU A 40 0.10 -11.21 -34.41
CA LEU A 40 1.03 -11.39 -35.52
C LEU A 40 1.09 -12.84 -35.99
N VAL A 41 1.16 -13.80 -35.07
CA VAL A 41 1.17 -15.24 -35.38
C VAL A 41 -0.17 -15.67 -36.00
N GLY A 42 -1.30 -15.25 -35.43
CA GLY A 42 -2.61 -15.53 -35.98
C GLY A 42 -2.78 -14.97 -37.39
N TRP A 43 -2.32 -13.74 -37.63
CA TRP A 43 -2.29 -13.17 -38.97
C TRP A 43 -1.40 -14.00 -39.91
N LEU A 44 -0.17 -14.31 -39.51
CA LEU A 44 0.77 -15.09 -40.33
C LEU A 44 0.27 -16.50 -40.69
N LEU A 45 -0.50 -17.13 -39.81
CA LEU A 45 -0.98 -18.51 -39.99
C LEU A 45 -2.37 -18.61 -40.64
N VAL A 46 -3.21 -17.57 -40.55
CA VAL A 46 -4.65 -17.66 -40.92
C VAL A 46 -5.06 -16.73 -42.08
N TYR A 47 -4.38 -15.59 -42.32
CA TYR A 47 -4.81 -14.60 -43.34
C TYR A 47 -3.63 -13.75 -43.88
N PRO A 48 -3.52 -13.46 -45.19
CA PRO A 48 -2.99 -14.33 -46.26
C PRO A 48 -1.58 -14.92 -46.02
N GLY A 49 -1.00 -14.76 -44.82
CA GLY A 49 0.26 -15.36 -44.41
C GLY A 49 1.52 -14.69 -44.99
N VAL A 50 2.66 -15.39 -44.95
CA VAL A 50 4.00 -14.91 -45.38
C VAL A 50 4.02 -14.18 -46.74
N PRO A 51 3.25 -14.59 -47.79
CA PRO A 51 3.24 -13.89 -49.07
C PRO A 51 2.88 -12.40 -48.98
N SER A 52 2.09 -12.03 -47.97
CA SER A 52 1.64 -10.65 -47.70
C SER A 52 2.77 -9.73 -47.22
N ILE A 53 3.84 -10.30 -46.66
CA ILE A 53 5.03 -9.54 -46.25
C ILE A 53 5.81 -9.10 -47.49
N VAL A 54 5.79 -9.93 -48.53
CA VAL A 54 6.54 -9.73 -49.77
C VAL A 54 5.79 -8.83 -50.75
N SER A 55 4.46 -8.77 -50.67
CA SER A 55 3.59 -7.97 -51.54
C SER A 55 3.55 -6.47 -51.22
N GLY A 56 4.14 -6.04 -50.10
CA GLY A 56 4.37 -4.64 -49.77
C GLY A 56 3.38 -4.01 -48.78
N TRP A 57 3.51 -2.69 -48.58
CA TRP A 57 2.88 -1.95 -47.47
C TRP A 57 1.35 -2.06 -47.39
N LYS A 58 0.65 -2.22 -48.52
CA LYS A 58 -0.82 -2.23 -48.58
C LYS A 58 -1.45 -3.39 -47.80
N GLU A 59 -0.79 -4.55 -47.76
CA GLU A 59 -1.27 -5.73 -47.04
C GLU A 59 -0.91 -5.68 -45.53
N ILE A 60 0.10 -4.90 -45.16
CA ILE A 60 0.60 -4.79 -43.77
C ILE A 60 -0.10 -3.65 -43.02
N ALA A 61 -0.50 -2.59 -43.71
CA ALA A 61 -1.12 -1.41 -43.10
C ALA A 61 -2.37 -1.71 -42.25
N PRO A 62 -3.29 -2.64 -42.62
CA PRO A 62 -4.43 -2.99 -41.79
C PRO A 62 -4.02 -3.66 -40.47
N LEU A 63 -3.00 -4.52 -40.49
CA LEU A 63 -2.46 -5.19 -39.29
C LEU A 63 -1.86 -4.18 -38.32
N LEU A 64 -1.05 -3.24 -38.84
CA LEU A 64 -0.48 -2.17 -38.03
C LEU A 64 -1.56 -1.25 -37.44
N SER A 65 -2.61 -0.97 -38.21
CA SER A 65 -3.75 -0.19 -37.73
C SER A 65 -4.48 -0.91 -36.59
N MET A 66 -4.68 -2.22 -36.69
CA MET A 66 -5.29 -3.03 -35.64
C MET A 66 -4.44 -3.08 -34.37
N LEU A 67 -3.12 -3.29 -34.51
CA LEU A 67 -2.17 -3.25 -33.39
C LEU A 67 -2.10 -1.86 -32.75
N ALA A 68 -2.12 -0.80 -33.56
CA ALA A 68 -2.13 0.58 -33.07
C ALA A 68 -3.40 0.90 -32.29
N VAL A 69 -4.58 0.50 -32.78
CA VAL A 69 -5.84 0.67 -32.05
C VAL A 69 -5.83 -0.10 -30.73
N GLY A 70 -5.33 -1.34 -30.72
CA GLY A 70 -5.17 -2.13 -29.48
C GLY A 70 -4.20 -1.48 -28.49
N LEU A 71 -3.05 -1.00 -28.97
CA LEU A 71 -2.07 -0.30 -28.15
C LEU A 71 -2.65 0.99 -27.56
N VAL A 72 -3.27 1.83 -28.38
CA VAL A 72 -3.90 3.08 -27.92
C VAL A 72 -4.97 2.78 -26.87
N SER A 73 -5.82 1.77 -27.11
CA SER A 73 -6.88 1.38 -26.17
C SER A 73 -6.31 0.98 -24.79
N THR A 74 -5.24 0.18 -24.78
CA THR A 74 -4.62 -0.27 -23.52
C THR A 74 -3.83 0.84 -22.83
N VAL A 75 -3.18 1.74 -23.58
CA VAL A 75 -2.49 2.92 -23.05
C VAL A 75 -3.47 3.88 -22.40
N LEU A 76 -4.67 4.07 -22.98
CA LEU A 76 -5.68 4.96 -22.40
C LEU A 76 -6.21 4.48 -21.04
N ILE A 77 -6.33 3.16 -20.85
CA ILE A 77 -6.80 2.56 -19.59
C ILE A 77 -5.69 2.55 -18.53
N MET A 78 -4.43 2.47 -18.95
CA MET A 78 -3.29 2.26 -18.05
C MET A 78 -3.14 3.33 -16.94
N PRO A 79 -3.28 4.65 -17.20
CA PRO A 79 -3.27 5.67 -16.15
C PRO A 79 -4.36 5.49 -15.09
N ILE A 80 -5.55 5.04 -15.49
CA ILE A 80 -6.67 4.79 -14.57
C ILE A 80 -6.31 3.65 -13.62
N VAL A 81 -5.79 2.55 -14.16
CA VAL A 81 -5.34 1.39 -13.37
C VAL A 81 -4.20 1.78 -12.43
N MET A 82 -3.21 2.53 -12.92
CA MET A 82 -2.12 3.03 -12.07
C MET A 82 -2.64 3.91 -10.93
N PHE A 83 -3.55 4.84 -11.22
CA PHE A 83 -4.11 5.72 -10.22
C PHE A 83 -4.90 4.95 -9.15
N ASP A 84 -5.68 3.96 -9.56
CA ASP A 84 -6.44 3.13 -8.63
C ASP A 84 -5.53 2.29 -7.73
N LEU A 85 -4.48 1.67 -8.28
CA LEU A 85 -3.47 0.94 -7.51
C LEU A 85 -2.75 1.83 -6.49
N LEU A 86 -2.42 3.07 -6.87
CA LEU A 86 -1.82 4.04 -5.96
C LEU A 86 -2.78 4.43 -4.85
N LYS A 87 -4.05 4.68 -5.18
CA LYS A 87 -5.09 5.03 -4.20
C LYS A 87 -5.34 3.89 -3.22
N LEU A 88 -5.41 2.66 -3.70
CA LEU A 88 -5.55 1.45 -2.90
C LEU A 88 -4.37 1.32 -1.92
N THR A 89 -3.15 1.45 -2.43
CA THR A 89 -1.94 1.34 -1.61
C THR A 89 -1.87 2.43 -0.55
N ASN A 90 -2.26 3.67 -0.86
CA ASN A 90 -2.34 4.76 0.12
C ASN A 90 -3.36 4.48 1.23
N ARG A 91 -4.51 3.89 0.87
CA ARG A 91 -5.55 3.48 1.84
C ARG A 91 -5.11 2.32 2.74
N PHE A 92 -4.16 1.49 2.28
CA PHE A 92 -3.54 0.46 3.10
C PHE A 92 -2.39 0.99 3.98
N ALA A 93 -1.44 1.71 3.40
CA ALA A 93 -0.19 2.10 4.07
C ALA A 93 -0.39 3.22 5.12
N GLY A 94 -1.31 4.15 4.87
CA GLY A 94 -1.56 5.27 5.78
C GLY A 94 -2.01 4.84 7.18
N PRO A 95 -3.08 4.03 7.31
CA PRO A 95 -3.56 3.54 8.60
C PRO A 95 -2.53 2.72 9.37
N ILE A 96 -1.86 1.77 8.72
CA ILE A 96 -0.90 0.88 9.41
C ILE A 96 0.32 1.64 9.93
N PHE A 97 0.74 2.71 9.24
CA PHE A 97 1.79 3.59 9.74
C PHE A 97 1.36 4.34 11.02
N ARG A 98 0.11 4.80 11.10
CA ARG A 98 -0.43 5.45 12.30
C ARG A 98 -0.47 4.49 13.48
N VAL A 99 -0.91 3.24 13.27
CA VAL A 99 -0.92 2.20 14.32
C VAL A 99 0.49 1.88 14.81
N ASN A 100 1.44 1.65 13.89
CA ASN A 100 2.83 1.39 14.27
C ASN A 100 3.46 2.54 15.05
N ARG A 101 3.14 3.78 14.70
CA ARG A 101 3.62 4.94 15.45
C ARG A 101 3.04 4.96 16.86
N ALA A 102 1.74 4.76 17.01
CA ALA A 102 1.06 4.72 18.30
C ALA A 102 1.61 3.60 19.20
N LEU A 103 1.87 2.41 18.65
CA LEU A 103 2.53 1.31 19.37
C LEU A 103 3.92 1.69 19.87
N ARG A 104 4.71 2.38 19.04
CA ARG A 104 6.06 2.82 19.43
C ARG A 104 6.04 3.91 20.49
N ASP A 105 5.07 4.80 20.42
CA ASP A 105 4.90 5.87 21.41
C ASP A 105 4.42 5.26 22.74
N LEU A 106 3.50 4.28 22.70
CA LEU A 106 3.04 3.54 23.88
C LEU A 106 4.18 2.75 24.55
N ALA A 107 5.02 2.08 23.75
CA ALA A 107 6.19 1.36 24.25
C ALA A 107 7.26 2.30 24.86
N ALA A 108 7.26 3.58 24.50
CA ALA A 108 8.13 4.59 25.11
C ALA A 108 7.55 5.17 26.42
N GLY A 109 6.35 4.73 26.84
CA GLY A 109 5.65 5.24 28.01
C GLY A 109 4.96 6.59 27.79
N GLU A 110 4.97 7.10 26.55
CA GLU A 110 4.32 8.35 26.16
C GLU A 110 2.79 8.23 26.22
N PRO A 111 2.06 9.31 26.53
CA PRO A 111 0.61 9.30 26.49
C PRO A 111 0.11 9.15 25.05
N VAL A 112 -0.54 8.02 24.77
CA VAL A 112 -1.14 7.72 23.46
C VAL A 112 -2.66 7.81 23.55
N LYS A 113 -3.28 8.44 22.55
CA LYS A 113 -4.73 8.52 22.40
C LYS A 113 -5.27 7.36 21.56
N PRO A 114 -6.54 6.95 21.75
CA PRO A 114 -7.18 5.97 20.87
C PRO A 114 -7.10 6.37 19.39
N ILE A 115 -6.86 5.39 18.54
CA ILE A 115 -6.76 5.56 17.09
C ILE A 115 -8.17 5.46 16.50
N LYS A 116 -8.57 6.46 15.72
CA LYS A 116 -9.75 6.40 14.86
C LYS A 116 -9.31 6.47 13.40
N LEU A 117 -9.63 5.43 12.62
CA LEU A 117 -9.38 5.39 11.19
C LEU A 117 -10.61 5.88 10.42
N ARG A 118 -10.42 6.25 9.14
CA ARG A 118 -11.53 6.75 8.31
C ARG A 118 -12.43 5.60 7.89
N ASP A 119 -13.73 5.86 7.77
CA ASP A 119 -14.70 4.87 7.33
C ASP A 119 -14.28 4.21 6.02
N GLY A 120 -14.26 2.88 6.03
CA GLY A 120 -13.81 2.03 4.93
C GLY A 120 -12.29 1.82 4.84
N ASP A 121 -11.43 2.37 5.71
CA ASP A 121 -10.03 1.94 5.74
C ASP A 121 -9.93 0.43 6.09
N TYR A 122 -8.98 -0.29 5.50
CA TYR A 122 -8.87 -1.76 5.63
C TYR A 122 -8.48 -2.25 7.04
N TRP A 123 -8.04 -1.34 7.92
CA TRP A 123 -7.40 -1.67 9.18
C TRP A 123 -8.24 -1.30 10.41
N GLN A 124 -9.55 -1.15 10.25
CA GLN A 124 -10.45 -0.78 11.35
C GLN A 124 -10.33 -1.76 12.53
N ASP A 125 -10.39 -3.06 12.27
CA ASP A 125 -10.29 -4.11 13.30
C ASP A 125 -8.95 -4.08 14.06
N VAL A 126 -7.87 -3.71 13.35
CA VAL A 126 -6.54 -3.55 13.97
C VAL A 126 -6.48 -2.32 14.85
N ALA A 127 -7.10 -1.21 14.43
CA ALA A 127 -7.21 -0.02 15.26
C ALA A 127 -8.09 -0.26 16.50
N GLU A 128 -9.18 -1.02 16.35
CA GLU A 128 -10.03 -1.42 17.47
C GLU A 128 -9.27 -2.30 18.46
N SER A 129 -8.58 -3.34 17.97
CA SER A 129 -7.73 -4.20 18.79
C SER A 129 -6.66 -3.40 19.53
N PHE A 130 -6.04 -2.43 18.86
CA PHE A 130 -5.08 -1.52 19.50
C PHE A 130 -5.74 -0.67 20.60
N ASN A 131 -6.94 -0.15 20.37
CA ASN A 131 -7.66 0.66 21.35
C ASN A 131 -8.04 -0.16 22.60
N LEU A 132 -8.45 -1.42 22.42
CA LEU A 132 -8.71 -2.33 23.53
C LEU A 132 -7.44 -2.59 24.36
N LEU A 133 -6.31 -2.84 23.70
CA LEU A 133 -5.02 -3.00 24.36
C LEU A 133 -4.60 -1.74 25.12
N LEU A 134 -4.81 -0.57 24.53
CA LEU A 134 -4.49 0.71 25.16
C LEU A 134 -5.31 0.92 26.45
N LEU A 135 -6.60 0.58 26.43
CA LEU A 135 -7.46 0.65 27.62
C LEU A 135 -6.98 -0.30 28.72
N ALA A 136 -6.69 -1.56 28.37
CA ALA A 136 -6.17 -2.53 29.32
C ALA A 136 -4.83 -2.10 29.94
N TYR A 137 -3.92 -1.55 29.11
CA TYR A 137 -2.64 -1.03 29.58
C TYR A 137 -2.79 0.16 30.54
N GLN A 138 -3.69 1.10 30.23
CA GLN A 138 -3.98 2.25 31.11
C GLN A 138 -4.52 1.79 32.46
N HIS A 139 -5.44 0.82 32.46
CA HIS A 139 -6.00 0.26 33.68
C HIS A 139 -4.93 -0.36 34.59
N LEU A 140 -4.04 -1.19 34.03
CA LEU A 140 -2.95 -1.82 34.77
C LEU A 140 -1.94 -0.80 35.33
N ARG A 141 -1.67 0.27 34.58
CA ARG A 141 -0.78 1.36 35.02
C ARG A 141 -1.39 2.13 36.18
N ASP A 142 -2.69 2.38 36.16
CA ASP A 142 -3.41 3.08 37.23
C ASP A 142 -3.48 2.24 38.53
N GLU A 143 -3.68 0.93 38.42
CA GLU A 143 -3.65 0.00 39.57
C GLU A 143 -2.25 -0.06 40.20
N SER A 144 -1.20 -0.16 39.38
CA SER A 144 0.19 -0.19 39.86
C SER A 144 0.57 1.11 40.58
N GLY A 145 0.17 2.27 40.03
CA GLY A 145 0.41 3.57 40.68
C GLY A 145 -0.36 3.75 42.00
N ARG A 146 -1.57 3.19 42.10
CA ARG A 146 -2.34 3.17 43.36
C ARG A 146 -1.68 2.27 44.42
N GLY A 147 -1.13 1.12 44.01
CA GLY A 147 -0.41 0.20 44.91
C GLY A 147 0.83 0.81 45.55
N GLU A 148 1.65 1.56 44.79
CA GLU A 148 2.80 2.28 45.35
C GLU A 148 2.38 3.39 46.33
N THR A 149 1.31 4.14 46.00
CA THR A 149 0.84 5.26 46.83
C THR A 149 0.31 4.78 48.18
N LEU A 150 -0.42 3.65 48.22
CA LEU A 150 -0.94 3.04 49.44
C LEU A 150 0.18 2.46 50.33
N THR A 151 1.24 1.92 49.72
CA THR A 151 2.40 1.38 50.44
C THR A 151 3.23 2.50 51.10
N VAL A 152 3.38 3.65 50.43
CA VAL A 152 4.08 4.83 50.97
C VAL A 152 3.26 5.53 52.08
N ALA A 153 1.93 5.52 51.98
CA ALA A 153 1.05 6.06 53.03
C ALA A 153 1.04 5.17 54.30
N GLY A 154 0.96 3.84 54.15
CA GLY A 154 1.00 2.90 55.29
C GLY A 154 2.35 2.84 56.02
N GLY A 155 3.46 3.15 55.33
CA GLY A 155 4.79 3.22 55.95
C GLY A 155 5.03 4.46 56.83
N ARG A 156 4.17 5.49 56.75
CA ARG A 156 4.29 6.72 57.55
C ARG A 156 3.54 6.70 58.87
N GLU A 157 2.56 5.81 59.04
CA GLU A 157 1.78 5.70 60.30
C GLU A 157 2.46 4.85 61.39
N HIS A 158 3.52 4.11 61.07
CA HIS A 158 4.25 3.26 62.04
C HIS A 158 5.56 3.87 62.57
N ALA A 159 5.86 5.14 62.26
CA ALA A 159 7.08 5.83 62.69
C ALA A 159 6.85 6.99 63.67
N GLY A 160 5.68 7.05 64.32
CA GLY A 160 5.31 8.04 65.33
C GLY A 160 5.15 7.43 66.71
#